data_AF-A0A146LTC9-F1
#
_entry.id   AF-A0A146LTC9-F1
#
_cell.length_a   1.000
_cell.length_b   1.000
_cell.length_c   1.000
_cell.angle_alpha   90.00
_cell.angle_beta   90.00
_cell.angle_gamma   90.00
#
_symmetry.space_group_name_H-M   'P 1'
#
loop_
_entity.id
_entity.type
_entity.pdbx_description
1 polymer ?
#
loop_
_entity_poly.entity_id
_entity_poly.type
_entity_poly.pdbx_seq_one_letter_code
_entity_poly.pdbx_strand_id
1 'polypeptide(L)'
;QQNKANDNNGDSCYHNSNNKGKATNASSASQRRRVLRHKNDDDLLNHFREKLQSSTFRLLNEQIYSSPTSLVTQLLSDAQTFADYHAGYKQQMAQWPINPNELVVNCLLGDKRGKFLNNKVKKLPGHIPQS
;
A
#
# COMPACT_ATOMS: atom_id res chain seq x y z
N GLN A 1 -34.45 16.19 -36.51
CA GLN A 1 -34.65 15.53 -35.20
C GLN A 1 -33.65 14.39 -35.09
N GLN A 2 -33.11 14.21 -33.88
CA GLN A 2 -32.16 13.18 -33.43
C GLN A 2 -30.67 13.46 -33.73
N ASN A 3 -30.08 14.26 -32.83
CA ASN A 3 -28.66 14.25 -32.47
C ASN A 3 -28.36 12.98 -31.65
N LYS A 4 -27.26 12.28 -31.95
CA LYS A 4 -26.66 11.30 -31.03
C LYS A 4 -25.45 11.96 -30.37
N ALA A 5 -25.62 12.42 -29.13
CA ALA A 5 -24.53 12.84 -28.26
C ALA A 5 -23.85 11.59 -27.68
N ASN A 6 -22.52 11.60 -27.72
CA ASN A 6 -21.64 10.58 -27.19
C ASN A 6 -21.08 11.13 -25.86
N ASP A 7 -21.73 10.78 -24.74
CA ASP A 7 -21.28 11.14 -23.40
C ASP A 7 -20.79 9.88 -22.68
N ASN A 8 -19.47 9.71 -22.63
CA ASN A 8 -18.80 8.87 -21.63
C ASN A 8 -17.67 9.68 -21.01
N ASN A 9 -18.08 10.66 -20.20
CA ASN A 9 -17.25 11.30 -19.20
C ASN A 9 -17.62 10.65 -17.87
N GLY A 10 -16.72 9.85 -17.31
CA GLY A 10 -16.89 9.17 -16.04
C GLY A 10 -15.62 9.34 -15.23
N ASP A 11 -15.53 10.52 -14.62
CA ASP A 11 -14.39 11.02 -13.86
C ASP A 11 -13.84 9.99 -12.86
N SER A 12 -12.52 9.87 -12.91
CA SER A 12 -11.68 9.21 -11.92
C SER A 12 -11.88 9.88 -10.55
N CYS A 13 -12.67 9.26 -9.68
CA CYS A 13 -12.76 9.67 -8.28
C CYS A 13 -11.93 8.74 -7.39
N TYR A 14 -10.61 8.95 -7.37
CA TYR A 14 -9.78 8.58 -6.24
C TYR A 14 -10.15 9.46 -5.04
N HIS A 15 -11.18 9.08 -4.28
CA HIS A 15 -11.47 9.73 -3.01
C HIS A 15 -10.46 9.26 -1.95
N ASN A 16 -9.37 10.02 -1.84
CA ASN A 16 -8.48 10.02 -0.68
C ASN A 16 -9.25 10.60 0.52
N SER A 17 -9.83 9.73 1.33
CA SER A 17 -10.46 10.12 2.60
C SER A 17 -9.41 10.25 3.68
N ASN A 18 -8.99 11.49 3.88
CA ASN A 18 -8.12 12.01 4.95
C ASN A 18 -8.16 11.23 6.28
N ASN A 19 -6.98 10.71 6.64
CA ASN A 19 -6.30 10.96 7.91
C ASN A 19 -7.15 10.94 9.20
N LYS A 20 -7.33 9.74 9.79
CA LYS A 20 -7.59 9.58 11.22
C LYS A 20 -6.70 8.47 11.76
N GLY A 21 -5.80 8.83 12.69
CA GLY A 21 -4.87 7.92 13.37
C GLY A 21 -5.50 6.55 13.65
N LYS A 22 -4.85 5.50 13.14
CA LYS A 22 -5.27 4.11 13.29
C LYS A 22 -5.22 3.76 14.78
N ALA A 23 -6.37 3.82 15.45
CA ALA A 23 -6.57 3.16 16.73
C ALA A 23 -6.63 1.65 16.47
N THR A 24 -5.47 1.02 16.31
CA THR A 24 -5.32 -0.44 16.18
C THR A 24 -5.80 -1.18 17.43
N ASN A 25 -6.04 -0.45 18.52
CA ASN A 25 -6.46 -0.96 19.83
C ASN A 25 -7.84 -0.42 20.27
N ALA A 26 -8.69 0.00 19.34
CA ALA A 26 -10.03 0.49 19.69
C ALA A 26 -10.89 -0.63 20.30
N SER A 27 -11.49 -0.37 21.46
CA SER A 27 -12.40 -1.31 22.12
C SER A 27 -13.53 -1.76 21.17
N SER A 28 -14.09 -2.96 21.40
CA SER A 28 -15.20 -3.51 20.61
C SER A 28 -16.41 -2.55 20.53
N ALA A 29 -16.62 -1.73 21.55
CA ALA A 29 -17.64 -0.67 21.56
C ALA A 29 -17.31 0.50 20.60
N SER A 30 -16.04 0.88 20.48
CA SER A 30 -15.57 1.95 19.58
C SER A 30 -15.62 1.52 18.12
N GLN A 31 -15.35 0.24 17.84
CA GLN A 31 -15.52 -0.34 16.50
C GLN A 31 -17.00 -0.35 16.08
N ARG A 32 -17.90 -0.80 16.96
CA ARG A 32 -19.36 -0.76 16.70
C ARG A 32 -19.86 0.65 16.40
N ARG A 33 -19.36 1.67 17.10
CA ARG A 33 -19.74 3.07 16.86
C ARG A 33 -19.29 3.59 15.49
N ARG A 34 -18.18 3.10 14.93
CA ARG A 34 -17.76 3.47 13.56
C ARG A 34 -18.68 2.88 12.50
N VAL A 35 -19.12 1.64 12.68
CA VAL A 35 -20.08 0.97 11.77
C VAL A 35 -21.37 1.79 11.70
N LEU A 36 -21.92 2.18 12.86
CA LEU A 36 -23.15 2.96 13.00
C LEU A 36 -23.06 4.43 12.51
N ARG A 37 -21.88 4.91 12.10
CA ARG A 37 -21.65 6.30 11.66
C ARG A 37 -21.81 6.50 10.15
N HIS A 38 -21.95 5.43 9.38
CA HIS A 38 -22.17 5.52 7.94
C HIS A 38 -23.63 5.89 7.67
N LYS A 39 -23.84 6.91 6.84
CA LYS A 39 -25.16 7.47 6.56
C LYS A 39 -25.90 6.70 5.47
N ASN A 40 -25.14 6.07 4.56
CA ASN A 40 -25.63 5.32 3.42
C ASN A 40 -25.10 3.88 3.45
N ASP A 41 -25.84 2.95 2.87
CA ASP A 41 -25.45 1.54 2.79
C ASP A 41 -24.16 1.35 1.97
N ASP A 42 -23.96 2.13 0.91
CA ASP A 42 -22.74 2.09 0.09
C ASP A 42 -21.49 2.48 0.89
N ASP A 43 -21.59 3.50 1.74
CA ASP A 43 -20.50 3.93 2.61
C ASP A 43 -20.13 2.83 3.60
N LEU A 44 -21.13 2.11 4.11
CA LEU A 44 -20.94 0.99 5.01
C LEU A 44 -20.29 -0.22 4.30
N LEU A 45 -20.74 -0.54 3.08
CA LEU A 45 -20.15 -1.60 2.25
C LEU A 45 -18.69 -1.29 1.94
N ASN A 46 -18.36 -0.04 1.60
CA ASN A 46 -16.99 0.39 1.35
C ASN A 46 -16.12 0.27 2.61
N HIS A 47 -16.64 0.65 3.79
CA HIS A 47 -15.93 0.46 5.05
C HIS A 47 -15.56 -1.01 5.31
N PHE A 48 -16.49 -1.93 5.04
CA PHE A 48 -16.20 -3.36 5.20
C PHE A 48 -15.22 -3.88 4.15
N ARG A 49 -15.32 -3.42 2.89
CA ARG A 49 -14.36 -3.76 1.82
C ARG A 49 -12.94 -3.30 2.18
N GLU A 50 -12.77 -2.07 2.66
CA GLU A 50 -11.47 -1.54 3.09
C GLU A 50 -10.88 -2.37 4.24
N LYS A 51 -11.71 -2.77 5.21
CA LYS A 51 -11.27 -3.63 6.31
C LYS A 51 -10.82 -5.01 5.84
N LEU A 52 -11.57 -5.61 4.93
CA LEU A 52 -11.21 -6.89 4.33
C LEU A 52 -9.89 -6.77 3.57
N GLN A 53 -9.73 -5.77 2.71
CA GLN A 53 -8.49 -5.51 1.98
C GLN A 53 -7.30 -5.31 2.93
N SER A 54 -7.47 -4.53 4.01
CA SER A 54 -6.42 -4.34 5.02
C SER A 54 -6.04 -5.65 5.73
N SER A 55 -7.01 -6.53 6.01
CA SER A 55 -6.76 -7.83 6.63
C SER A 55 -6.05 -8.78 5.67
N THR A 56 -6.50 -8.83 4.41
CA THR A 56 -5.87 -9.62 3.34
C THR A 56 -4.42 -9.21 3.14
N PHE A 57 -4.14 -7.90 3.05
CA PHE A 57 -2.76 -7.41 2.93
C PHE A 57 -1.90 -7.83 4.13
N ARG A 58 -2.42 -7.75 5.36
CA ARG A 58 -1.68 -8.13 6.56
C ARG A 58 -1.28 -9.61 6.52
N LEU A 59 -2.22 -10.48 6.14
CA LEU A 59 -2.00 -11.91 5.99
C LEU A 59 -0.97 -12.22 4.89
N LEU A 60 -1.14 -11.63 3.70
CA LEU A 60 -0.20 -11.82 2.59
C LEU A 60 1.21 -11.37 2.95
N ASN A 61 1.33 -10.23 3.62
CA ASN A 61 2.61 -9.72 4.07
C ASN A 61 3.31 -10.69 5.04
N GLU A 62 2.56 -11.22 6.00
CA GLU A 62 3.09 -12.23 6.93
C GLU A 62 3.55 -13.50 6.19
N GLN A 63 2.74 -14.01 5.26
CA GLN A 63 3.09 -15.19 4.46
C GLN A 63 4.36 -14.95 3.63
N ILE A 64 4.49 -13.79 2.99
CA ILE A 64 5.65 -13.44 2.16
C ILE A 64 6.93 -13.39 2.99
N TYR A 65 6.88 -12.86 4.21
CA TYR A 65 8.06 -12.76 5.06
C TYR A 65 8.37 -14.01 5.89
N SER A 66 7.40 -14.91 6.06
CA SER A 66 7.54 -16.11 6.90
C SER A 66 7.77 -17.39 6.10
N SER A 67 7.64 -17.33 4.77
CA SER A 67 7.73 -18.50 3.89
C SER A 67 9.03 -18.54 3.08
N PRO A 68 9.50 -19.73 2.65
CA PRO A 68 10.63 -19.85 1.73
C PRO A 68 10.35 -19.17 0.38
N THR A 69 11.40 -18.68 -0.27
CA THR A 69 11.31 -17.95 -1.55
C THR A 69 10.59 -18.73 -2.66
N SER A 70 10.75 -20.06 -2.72
CA SER A 70 10.07 -20.90 -3.71
C SER A 70 8.55 -20.83 -3.57
N LEU A 71 8.03 -20.92 -2.34
CA LEU A 71 6.61 -20.81 -2.04
C LEU A 71 6.09 -19.41 -2.35
N VAL A 72 6.84 -18.37 -1.96
CA VAL A 72 6.48 -16.97 -2.24
C VAL A 72 6.40 -16.70 -3.74
N THR A 73 7.34 -17.24 -4.51
CA THR A 73 7.36 -17.10 -5.97
C THR A 73 6.12 -17.74 -6.60
N GLN A 74 5.71 -18.92 -6.11
CA GLN A 74 4.48 -19.57 -6.53
C GLN A 74 3.23 -18.75 -6.11
N LEU A 75 3.19 -18.27 -4.88
CA LEU A 75 2.08 -17.44 -4.37
C LEU A 75 1.88 -16.17 -5.19
N LEU A 76 2.98 -15.47 -5.51
CA LEU A 76 2.97 -14.24 -6.30
C LEU A 76 2.84 -14.46 -7.81
N SER A 77 2.86 -15.71 -8.28
CA SER A 77 2.59 -16.02 -9.68
C SER A 77 1.10 -15.84 -10.05
N ASP A 78 0.21 -15.91 -9.06
CA ASP A 78 -1.19 -15.57 -9.23
C ASP A 78 -1.37 -14.04 -9.35
N ALA A 79 -1.92 -13.58 -10.47
CA ALA A 79 -2.10 -12.17 -10.78
C ALA A 79 -3.03 -11.47 -9.78
N GLN A 80 -4.04 -12.17 -9.26
CA GLN A 80 -4.98 -11.59 -8.30
C GLN A 80 -4.30 -11.36 -6.95
N THR A 81 -3.63 -12.39 -6.43
CA THR A 81 -2.84 -12.31 -5.19
C THR A 81 -1.78 -11.21 -5.27
N PHE A 82 -1.09 -11.11 -6.41
CA PHE A 82 -0.11 -10.05 -6.66
C PHE A 82 -0.76 -8.66 -6.62
N ALA A 83 -1.91 -8.47 -7.27
CA ALA A 83 -2.63 -7.21 -7.28
C ALA A 83 -3.11 -6.80 -5.89
N ASP A 84 -3.68 -7.73 -5.12
CA ASP A 84 -4.18 -7.50 -3.76
C ASP A 84 -3.05 -7.10 -2.80
N TYR A 85 -1.89 -7.78 -2.89
CA TYR A 85 -0.71 -7.41 -2.14
C TYR A 85 -0.24 -5.98 -2.49
N HIS A 86 -0.13 -5.65 -3.78
CA HIS A 86 0.35 -4.34 -4.23
C HIS A 86 -0.64 -3.21 -3.93
N ALA A 87 -1.94 -3.47 -3.91
CA ALA A 87 -2.94 -2.49 -3.49
C ALA A 87 -2.72 -2.08 -2.03
N GLY A 88 -2.55 -3.06 -1.13
CA GLY A 88 -2.25 -2.79 0.28
C GLY A 88 -0.89 -2.12 0.49
N TYR A 89 0.15 -2.52 -0.26
CA TYR A 89 1.46 -1.88 -0.21
C TYR A 89 1.39 -0.39 -0.56
N LYS A 90 0.71 -0.03 -1.66
CA LYS A 90 0.53 1.38 -2.06
C LYS A 90 -0.21 2.20 -1.00
N GLN A 91 -1.27 1.64 -0.41
CA GLN A 91 -2.01 2.29 0.68
C GLN A 91 -1.11 2.56 1.90
N GLN A 92 -0.19 1.65 2.21
CA GLN A 92 0.75 1.83 3.33
C GLN A 92 1.86 2.84 3.01
N MET A 93 2.40 2.80 1.78
CA MET A 93 3.39 3.78 1.31
C MET A 93 2.83 5.21 1.31
N ALA A 94 1.58 5.40 0.92
CA ALA A 94 0.95 6.72 0.89
C ALA A 94 0.80 7.37 2.28
N GLN A 95 0.90 6.60 3.37
CA GLN A 95 0.85 7.13 4.73
C GLN A 95 2.21 7.60 5.24
N TRP A 96 3.31 7.29 4.54
CA TRP A 96 4.63 7.68 4.99
C TRP A 96 4.90 9.14 4.62
N PRO A 97 5.52 9.93 5.51
CA PRO A 97 5.80 11.34 5.23
C PRO A 97 6.83 11.53 4.12
N ILE A 98 7.63 10.51 3.85
CA ILE A 98 8.68 10.51 2.83
C ILE A 98 8.61 9.19 2.08
N ASN A 99 8.61 9.25 0.75
CA ASN A 99 8.65 8.07 -0.10
C ASN A 99 10.09 7.55 -0.21
N PRO A 100 10.40 6.34 0.29
CA PRO A 100 11.76 5.81 0.25
C PRO A 100 12.26 5.61 -1.18
N ASN A 101 11.38 5.30 -2.14
CA ASN A 101 11.78 5.11 -3.53
C ASN A 101 12.33 6.40 -4.14
N GLU A 102 11.70 7.54 -3.84
CA GLU A 102 12.18 8.85 -4.28
C GLU A 102 13.55 9.19 -3.68
N LEU A 103 13.78 8.86 -2.41
CA LEU A 103 15.08 9.02 -1.78
C LEU A 103 16.16 8.21 -2.51
N VAL A 104 15.88 6.94 -2.83
CA VAL A 104 16.84 6.09 -3.56
C VAL A 104 17.13 6.67 -4.95
N VAL A 105 16.09 7.07 -5.70
CA VAL A 105 16.26 7.69 -7.03
C VAL A 105 17.11 8.96 -6.94
N ASN A 106 16.81 9.84 -5.98
CA ASN A 106 17.57 11.07 -5.77
C ASN A 106 19.03 10.80 -5.39
N CYS A 107 19.29 9.78 -4.57
CA CYS A 107 20.66 9.35 -4.23
C CYS A 107 21.42 8.87 -5.47
N LEU A 108 20.78 8.10 -6.35
CA LEU A 108 21.41 7.58 -7.56
C LEU A 108 21.66 8.68 -8.59
N LEU A 109 20.69 9.55 -8.85
CA LEU A 109 20.83 10.67 -9.79
C LEU A 109 21.78 11.76 -9.29
N GLY A 110 21.83 11.97 -7.97
CA GLY A 110 22.75 12.90 -7.32
C GLY A 110 24.22 12.45 -7.39
N ASP A 111 24.47 11.15 -7.59
CA ASP A 111 25.81 10.57 -7.69
C ASP A 111 26.41 10.68 -9.09
N LYS A 112 26.65 11.92 -9.53
CA LYS A 112 27.31 12.23 -10.83
C LYS A 112 28.73 11.67 -10.96
N ARG A 113 29.32 11.16 -9.88
CA ARG A 113 30.70 10.67 -9.80
C ARG A 113 30.79 9.14 -9.63
N GLY A 114 29.66 8.43 -9.64
CA GLY A 114 29.60 6.96 -9.51
C GLY A 114 30.13 6.43 -8.17
N LYS A 115 30.19 7.24 -7.11
CA LYS A 115 30.73 6.85 -5.80
C LYS A 115 29.85 5.84 -5.07
N PHE A 116 28.55 5.86 -5.30
CA PHE A 116 27.54 4.95 -4.75
C PHE A 116 27.64 3.58 -5.44
N LEU A 117 27.81 3.55 -6.77
CA LEU A 117 28.03 2.31 -7.54
C LEU A 117 29.44 1.73 -7.34
N ASN A 118 30.44 2.57 -7.09
CA ASN A 118 31.83 2.14 -6.90
C ASN A 118 32.15 1.72 -5.45
N ASN A 119 31.26 1.98 -4.47
CA ASN A 119 31.46 1.56 -3.08
C ASN A 119 30.93 0.14 -2.85
N LYS A 120 31.74 -0.87 -3.14
CA LYS A 120 31.31 -2.26 -3.02
C LYS A 120 31.18 -2.80 -1.58
N VAL A 121 31.64 -2.10 -0.53
CA VAL A 121 31.79 -2.74 0.81
C VAL A 121 31.43 -1.88 2.04
N LYS A 122 31.62 -0.55 2.08
CA LYS A 122 31.71 0.16 3.38
C LYS A 122 30.64 1.22 3.70
N LYS A 123 29.76 1.59 2.76
CA LYS A 123 28.90 2.78 2.94
C LYS A 123 27.46 2.66 2.43
N LEU A 124 26.92 1.46 2.24
CA LEU A 124 25.48 1.34 2.07
C LEU A 124 24.79 1.71 3.40
N PRO A 125 23.82 2.64 3.42
CA PRO A 125 23.00 2.90 4.59
C PRO A 125 22.29 1.60 5.00
N GLY A 126 22.49 1.16 6.26
CA GLY A 126 21.95 -0.11 6.77
C GLY A 126 22.97 -1.24 6.97
N HIS A 127 24.28 -1.00 6.80
CA HIS A 127 25.31 -1.96 7.20
C HIS A 127 25.33 -2.15 8.73
N ILE A 128 24.82 -3.28 9.21
CA ILE A 128 24.91 -3.71 10.60
C ILE A 128 26.28 -4.40 10.76
N PRO A 129 27.21 -3.86 11.57
CA PRO A 129 28.49 -4.50 11.80
C PRO A 129 28.26 -5.87 12.47
N GLN A 130 28.97 -6.89 12.00
CA GLN A 130 28.99 -8.20 12.67
C GLN A 130 29.90 -8.07 13.89
N SER A 131 29.34 -8.39 15.06
CA SER A 131 30.06 -8.57 16.34
C SER A 131 30.94 -9.80 16.33
#